data_AF-A0A536Y3Y3-F1
#
_entry.id   AF-A0A536Y3Y3-F1
#
_cell.length_a   1.000
_cell.length_b   1.000
_cell.length_c   1.000
_cell.angle_alpha   90.00
_cell.angle_beta   90.00
_cell.angle_gamma   90.00
#
_symmetry.space_group_name_H-M   'P 1'
#
loop_
_entity.id
_entity.type
_entity.pdbx_description
1 polymer ?
#
loop_
_entity_poly.entity_id
_entity_poly.type
_entity_poly.pdbx_seq_one_letter_code
_entity_poly.pdbx_strand_id
1 'polypeptide(L)' 'MAKQPPGRRADDMSAEEVKQFWHGFCERKKIDPAIRARGDAKIDENPDYWADQTMMKLLEAVST' A
#
# COMPACT_ATOMS: atom_id res chain seq x y z
N MET A 1 16.88 -16.43 -21.79
CA MET A 1 15.86 -15.36 -21.80
C MET A 1 14.89 -15.65 -20.66
N ALA A 2 15.00 -14.92 -19.55
CA ALA A 2 14.10 -15.09 -18.41
C ALA A 2 12.69 -14.68 -18.86
N LYS A 3 11.77 -15.64 -18.82
CA LYS A 3 10.36 -15.46 -19.15
C LYS A 3 9.77 -14.52 -18.09
N GLN A 4 9.55 -13.25 -18.44
CA GLN A 4 8.68 -12.40 -17.63
C GLN A 4 7.30 -13.06 -17.58
N PRO A 5 6.74 -13.36 -16.40
CA PRO A 5 5.43 -13.97 -16.33
C PRO A 5 4.39 -12.96 -16.86
N PRO A 6 3.45 -13.41 -17.71
CA PRO A 6 2.43 -12.54 -18.28
C PRO A 6 1.40 -12.19 -17.21
N GLY A 7 1.31 -10.90 -16.86
CA GLY A 7 0.15 -10.30 -16.21
C GLY A 7 -0.01 -10.61 -14.72
N ARG A 8 0.76 -9.95 -13.85
CA ARG A 8 0.20 -9.55 -12.54
C ARG A 8 -0.70 -8.34 -12.79
N ARG A 9 -1.95 -8.63 -13.14
CA ARG A 9 -3.04 -7.65 -12.99
C ARG A 9 -3.04 -7.20 -11.53
N ALA A 10 -3.49 -5.99 -11.26
CA ALA A 10 -3.62 -5.46 -9.90
C ALA A 10 -4.34 -6.43 -8.91
N ASP A 11 -5.09 -7.39 -9.44
CA ASP A 11 -5.71 -8.56 -8.79
C ASP A 11 -4.76 -9.49 -7.99
N ASP A 12 -3.44 -9.47 -8.24
CA ASP A 12 -2.44 -10.34 -7.54
C ASP A 12 -1.56 -9.57 -6.55
N MET A 13 -1.94 -8.35 -6.14
CA MET A 13 -1.16 -7.60 -5.16
C MET A 13 -1.70 -7.85 -3.75
N SER A 14 -1.03 -8.76 -3.02
CA SER A 14 -1.38 -9.09 -1.64
C SER A 14 -1.32 -7.85 -0.72
N ALA A 15 -2.11 -7.85 0.35
CA ALA A 15 -2.08 -6.81 1.38
C ALA A 15 -0.65 -6.52 1.86
N GLU A 16 0.18 -7.56 2.00
CA GLU A 16 1.59 -7.43 2.36
C GLU A 16 2.41 -6.61 1.35
N GLU A 17 2.22 -6.81 0.04
CA GLU A 17 2.91 -6.01 -0.98
C GLU A 17 2.47 -4.55 -0.91
N VAL A 18 1.17 -4.28 -0.80
CA VAL A 18 0.63 -2.92 -0.66
C VAL A 18 1.17 -2.25 0.62
N LYS A 19 1.26 -2.99 1.72
CA LYS A 19 1.87 -2.52 2.98
C LYS A 19 3.35 -2.17 2.80
N GLN A 20 4.13 -2.95 2.03
CA GLN A 20 5.52 -2.60 1.74
C GLN A 20 5.64 -1.24 1.02
N PHE A 21 4.78 -0.98 0.02
CA PHE A 21 4.74 0.32 -0.64
C PHE A 21 4.37 1.45 0.32
N TRP A 22 3.36 1.22 1.16
CA TRP A 22 2.94 2.18 2.17
C TRP A 22 4.04 2.49 3.19
N HIS A 23 4.76 1.46 3.66
CA HIS A 23 5.86 1.60 4.60
C HIS A 23 7.02 2.37 3.99
N GLY A 24 7.39 2.07 2.75
CA GLY A 24 8.44 2.80 2.02
C GLY A 24 8.06 4.26 1.77
N PHE A 25 6.79 4.55 1.48
CA PHE A 25 6.28 5.91 1.38
C PHE A 25 6.36 6.65 2.72
N CYS A 26 5.92 6.00 3.81
CA CYS A 26 5.98 6.56 5.16
C CYS A 26 7.41 6.88 5.59
N GLU A 27 8.36 5.99 5.32
CA GLU A 27 9.77 6.20 5.68
C GLU A 27 10.36 7.41 4.94
N ARG A 28 10.13 7.52 3.62
CA ARG A 28 10.63 8.65 2.81
C ARG A 28 10.04 9.99 3.24
N LYS A 29 8.78 9.99 3.66
CA LYS A 29 8.04 11.20 4.07
C LYS A 29 8.16 11.50 5.57
N LYS A 30 8.82 10.63 6.34
CA LYS A 30 8.86 10.67 7.82
C LYS A 30 7.47 10.76 8.44
N ILE A 31 6.55 9.95 7.94
CA ILE A 31 5.19 9.84 8.48
C ILE A 31 5.26 9.19 9.87
N ASP A 32 4.44 9.70 10.79
CA ASP A 32 4.35 9.19 12.15
C ASP A 32 3.97 7.69 12.18
N PRO A 33 4.61 6.88 13.05
CA PRO A 33 4.33 5.45 13.13
C PRO A 33 2.87 5.13 13.46
N ALA A 34 2.14 5.99 14.18
CA ALA A 34 0.71 5.79 14.44
C ALA A 34 -0.12 5.95 13.16
N ILE A 35 0.22 6.91 12.30
CA ILE A 35 -0.43 7.10 11.00
C ILE A 35 -0.09 5.94 10.05
N ARG A 36 1.17 5.47 10.06
CA ARG A 36 1.57 4.26 9.32
C ARG A 36 0.73 3.05 9.74
N ALA A 37 0.56 2.81 11.05
CA ALA A 37 -0.22 1.68 11.57
C ALA A 37 -1.70 1.77 11.17
N ARG A 38 -2.29 2.97 11.16
CA ARG A 38 -3.65 3.19 10.64
C ARG A 38 -3.77 2.85 9.15
N GLY A 39 -2.78 3.24 8.35
CA GLY A 39 -2.72 2.87 6.92
C GLY A 39 -2.63 1.37 6.72
N ASP A 40 -1.86 0.68 7.56
CA ASP A 40 -1.76 -0.79 7.54
C ASP A 40 -3.11 -1.46 7.77
N ALA A 41 -3.88 -0.98 8.76
CA ALA A 41 -5.22 -1.47 9.04
C ALA A 41 -6.21 -1.23 7.88
N LYS A 42 -6.10 -0.08 7.21
CA LYS A 42 -6.91 0.22 6.01
C LYS A 42 -6.60 -0.70 4.84
N ILE A 43 -5.31 -0.98 4.62
CA ILE A 43 -4.86 -1.93 3.60
C ILE A 43 -5.32 -3.35 3.94
N ASP A 44 -5.30 -3.74 5.21
CA ASP A 44 -5.80 -5.05 5.67
C ASP A 44 -7.30 -5.24 5.38
N GLU A 45 -8.08 -4.17 5.59
CA GLU A 45 -9.52 -4.15 5.37
C GLU A 45 -9.89 -4.28 3.88
N ASN A 46 -9.15 -3.59 2.99
CA ASN A 46 -9.44 -3.57 1.55
C ASN A 46 -8.15 -3.49 0.71
N PRO A 47 -7.37 -4.59 0.59
CA PRO A 47 -6.06 -4.55 -0.05
C PRO A 47 -6.15 -4.24 -1.55
N ASP A 48 -7.15 -4.81 -2.25
CA ASP A 48 -7.38 -4.59 -3.68
C ASP A 48 -7.67 -3.11 -4.01
N TYR A 49 -8.53 -2.47 -3.20
CA TYR A 49 -8.81 -1.04 -3.35
C TYR A 49 -7.55 -0.19 -3.15
N TRP A 50 -6.79 -0.46 -2.09
CA TRP A 50 -5.57 0.31 -1.78
C TRP A 50 -4.40 0.00 -2.72
N ALA A 51 -4.41 -1.13 -3.42
CA ALA A 51 -3.49 -1.42 -4.51
C ALA A 51 -3.72 -0.50 -5.73
N ASP A 52 -4.98 -0.12 -6.00
CA ASP A 52 -5.34 0.80 -7.08
C ASP A 52 -5.19 2.29 -6.68
N GLN A 53 -5.24 2.61 -5.38
CA GLN A 53 -5.08 3.98 -4.90
C GLN A 53 -3.63 4.42 -4.73
N THR A 54 -3.39 5.74 -4.79
CA THR A 54 -2.08 6.31 -4.47
C THR A 54 -1.84 6.33 -2.96
N MET A 55 -0.58 6.20 -2.55
CA MET A 55 -0.20 6.29 -1.12
C MET A 55 -0.55 7.65 -0.49
N MET A 56 -0.66 8.70 -1.31
CA MET A 56 -1.15 10.01 -0.86
C MET A 56 -2.63 9.94 -0.41
N LYS A 57 -3.50 9.31 -1.20
CA LYS A 57 -4.90 9.10 -0.80
C LYS A 57 -5.02 8.28 0.47
N LEU A 58 -4.17 7.26 0.62
CA LEU A 58 -4.12 6.48 1.86
C LEU A 58 -3.74 7.36 3.05
N LEU A 59 -2.68 8.17 2.91
CA LEU A 59 -2.27 9.12 3.93
C LEU A 59 -3.39 10.10 4.31
N GLU A 60 -4.09 10.68 3.35
CA GLU A 60 -5.23 11.56 3.60
C GLU A 60 -6.32 10.83 4.39
N ALA A 61 -6.64 9.59 4.02
CA ALA A 61 -7.67 8.79 4.67
C ALA A 61 -7.33 8.42 6.14
N VAL A 62 -6.04 8.34 6.49
CA VAL A 62 -5.60 7.94 7.85
C VAL A 62 -5.05 9.08 8.72
N SER A 63 -4.88 10.27 8.13
CA SER A 63 -4.46 11.50 8.82
C SER A 63 -5.62 12.31 9.40
N THR A 64 -6.85 11.81 9.28
CA THR A 64 -8.04 12.34 9.97
C THR A 64 -8.10 11.88 11.43
#